data_AF-A0A3M1G0D5-F1
#
_entry.id   AF-A0A3M1G0D5-F1
#
_cell.length_a   1.000
_cell.length_b   1.000
_cell.length_c   1.000
_cell.angle_alpha   90.00
_cell.angle_beta   90.00
_cell.angle_gamma   90.00
#
_symmetry.space_group_name_H-M   'P 1'
#
loop_
_entity.id
_entity.type
_entity.pdbx_description
1 polymer ?
#
loop_
_entity_poly.entity_id
_entity_poly.type
_entity_poly.pdbx_seq_one_letter_code
_entity_poly.pdbx_strand_id
1 'polypeptide(L)'
;MTRYDYDLFIIGAGSGGVRAARIAAGHGAKVAVAEEYRVGGTCVVRGCIPKKLFVYAAHFREDFADAAGYGWTLAEKPAFNWTRLVAAKDREIDRLNDLTALALDCVIHR
;
A
#
# COMPACT_ATOMS: atom_id res chain seq x y z
N MET A 1 38.92 9.98 12.70
CA MET A 1 37.58 9.36 12.80
C MET A 1 36.80 9.75 11.57
N THR A 2 36.17 8.81 10.87
CA THR A 2 35.29 9.10 9.74
C THR A 2 34.04 9.82 10.25
N ARG A 3 33.66 10.91 9.57
CA ARG A 3 32.44 11.67 9.88
C ARG A 3 31.32 11.17 8.96
N TYR A 4 30.20 10.75 9.54
CA TYR A 4 29.02 10.31 8.79
C TYR A 4 27.96 11.41 8.81
N ASP A 5 27.24 11.57 7.70
CA ASP A 5 26.16 12.57 7.57
C ASP A 5 24.82 12.08 8.13
N TYR A 6 24.66 10.77 8.34
CA TYR A 6 23.44 10.12 8.81
C TYR A 6 23.75 9.10 9.92
N ASP A 7 22.81 8.93 10.84
CA ASP A 7 22.90 7.93 11.93
C ASP A 7 22.41 6.56 11.47
N LEU A 8 21.50 6.52 10.49
CA LEU A 8 20.94 5.31 9.92
C LEU A 8 20.69 5.47 8.43
N PHE A 9 21.17 4.51 7.64
CA PHE A 9 20.89 4.41 6.21
C PHE A 9 20.11 3.14 5.93
N ILE A 10 18.92 3.27 5.35
CA ILE A 10 18.00 2.15 5.07
C ILE A 10 17.94 1.93 3.57
N ILE A 11 18.11 0.67 3.16
CA ILE A 11 17.95 0.25 1.76
C ILE A 11 16.60 -0.45 1.63
N GLY A 12 15.70 0.16 0.86
CA GLY A 12 14.33 -0.28 0.62
C GLY A 12 13.31 0.41 1.53
N ALA A 13 12.37 1.12 0.91
CA ALA A 13 11.23 1.76 1.57
C ALA A 13 10.01 0.82 1.60
N GLY A 14 10.22 -0.46 1.92
CA GLY A 14 9.16 -1.41 2.21
C GLY A 14 8.58 -1.24 3.61
N SER A 15 7.65 -2.12 4.01
CA SER A 15 7.00 -2.04 5.33
C SER A 15 7.97 -1.98 6.50
N GLY A 16 9.05 -2.78 6.46
CA GLY A 16 10.10 -2.75 7.48
C GLY A 16 10.93 -1.46 7.44
N GLY A 17 11.38 -1.05 6.26
CA GLY A 17 12.22 0.14 6.09
C GLY A 17 11.50 1.43 6.47
N VAL A 18 10.26 1.61 6.03
CA VAL A 18 9.41 2.76 6.41
C VAL A 18 9.22 2.80 7.93
N ARG A 19 8.94 1.65 8.57
CA ARG A 19 8.74 1.60 10.02
C ARG A 19 10.03 1.92 10.77
N ALA A 20 11.15 1.33 10.37
CA ALA A 20 12.44 1.58 10.97
C ALA A 20 12.84 3.06 10.84
N ALA A 21 12.66 3.65 9.66
CA ALA A 21 12.95 5.04 9.40
C ALA A 21 12.17 5.98 10.32
N ARG A 22 10.84 5.79 10.39
CA ARG A 22 9.95 6.63 11.20
C ARG A 22 10.22 6.52 12.69
N ILE A 23 10.50 5.32 13.19
CA ILE A 23 10.80 5.12 14.61
C ILE A 23 12.16 5.75 14.96
N ALA A 24 13.19 5.51 14.16
CA ALA A 24 14.51 6.09 14.39
C ALA A 24 14.48 7.62 14.33
N ALA A 25 13.81 8.20 13.32
CA ALA A 25 13.63 9.64 13.20
C ALA A 25 12.83 10.24 14.38
N GLY A 26 11.79 9.53 14.86
CA GLY A 26 11.04 9.92 16.05
C GLY A 26 11.88 9.94 17.34
N HIS A 27 13.00 9.23 17.37
CA HIS A 27 14.00 9.29 18.45
C HIS A 27 15.15 10.27 18.17
N GLY A 28 15.05 11.09 17.11
CA GLY A 28 16.03 12.14 16.78
C GLY A 28 17.18 11.70 15.88
N ALA A 29 17.20 10.45 15.40
CA ALA A 29 18.23 9.99 14.46
C ALA A 29 18.05 10.66 13.09
N LYS A 30 19.14 11.09 12.47
CA LYS A 30 19.15 11.54 11.08
C LYS A 30 19.18 10.33 10.17
N VAL A 31 18.04 10.02 9.55
CA VAL A 31 17.86 8.82 8.72
C VAL A 31 17.84 9.17 7.23
N ALA A 32 18.48 8.34 6.41
CA ALA A 32 18.29 8.33 4.96
C ALA A 32 17.66 7.00 4.52
N VAL A 33 16.77 7.05 3.53
CA VAL A 33 16.19 5.86 2.90
C VAL A 33 16.47 5.91 1.41
N ALA A 34 16.96 4.81 0.83
CA ALA A 34 17.08 4.63 -0.61
C ALA A 34 16.01 3.64 -1.11
N GLU A 35 15.24 4.03 -2.12
CA GLU A 35 14.22 3.20 -2.76
C GLU A 35 14.25 3.41 -4.27
N GLU A 36 14.35 2.31 -5.02
CA GLU A 36 14.49 2.33 -6.48
C GLU A 36 13.14 2.53 -7.18
N TYR A 37 12.05 1.99 -6.64
CA TYR A 37 10.78 1.92 -7.38
C TYR A 37 9.66 2.73 -6.73
N ARG A 38 8.96 2.13 -5.77
CA ARG A 38 7.75 2.71 -5.17
C ARG A 38 7.76 2.50 -3.68
N VAL A 39 7.46 3.57 -2.95
CA VAL A 39 7.43 3.60 -1.50
C VAL A 39 6.26 2.74 -0.99
N GLY A 40 6.50 2.01 0.10
CA GLY A 40 5.59 0.99 0.64
C GLY A 40 6.00 -0.43 0.25
N GLY A 41 6.86 -0.59 -0.76
CA GLY A 41 7.43 -1.86 -1.20
C GLY A 41 6.39 -2.90 -1.59
N THR A 42 6.75 -4.18 -1.47
CA THR A 42 5.89 -5.29 -1.94
C THR A 42 4.48 -5.24 -1.37
N CYS A 43 4.33 -5.01 -0.06
CA CYS A 43 3.03 -5.06 0.61
C CYS A 43 2.01 -4.10 -0.01
N VAL A 44 2.42 -2.84 -0.25
CA VAL A 44 1.57 -1.79 -0.83
C VAL A 44 1.43 -2.00 -2.34
N VAL A 45 2.54 -2.21 -3.04
CA VAL A 45 2.55 -2.06 -4.50
C VAL A 45 2.03 -3.29 -5.23
N ARG A 46 2.36 -4.49 -4.74
CA ARG A 46 2.11 -5.76 -5.47
C ARG A 46 1.89 -6.97 -4.56
N GLY A 47 1.41 -6.73 -3.34
CA GLY A 47 1.32 -7.73 -2.29
C GLY A 47 0.00 -7.65 -1.56
N CYS A 48 0.06 -7.52 -0.23
CA CYS A 48 -1.09 -7.64 0.65
C CYS A 48 -2.26 -6.71 0.27
N ILE A 49 -1.97 -5.45 -0.07
CA ILE A 49 -3.01 -4.47 -0.39
C ILE A 49 -3.77 -4.83 -1.68
N PRO A 50 -3.13 -4.92 -2.86
CA PRO A 50 -3.86 -5.25 -4.08
C PRO A 50 -4.51 -6.64 -4.00
N LYS A 51 -3.85 -7.60 -3.34
CA LYS A 51 -4.42 -8.93 -3.07
C LYS A 51 -5.71 -8.83 -2.26
N LYS A 52 -5.75 -8.01 -1.21
CA LYS A 52 -6.95 -7.92 -0.36
C LYS A 52 -8.12 -7.27 -1.10
N LEU A 53 -7.85 -6.26 -1.94
CA LEU A 53 -8.88 -5.64 -2.79
C LEU A 53 -9.49 -6.65 -3.78
N PHE A 54 -8.67 -7.53 -4.37
CA PHE A 54 -9.16 -8.59 -5.24
C PHE A 54 -9.94 -9.67 -4.49
N VAL A 55 -9.51 -10.03 -3.28
CA VAL A 55 -10.28 -10.97 -2.44
C VAL A 55 -11.66 -10.40 -2.13
N TYR A 56 -11.78 -9.12 -1.75
CA TYR A 56 -13.10 -8.51 -1.56
C TYR A 56 -13.95 -8.54 -2.83
N ALA A 57 -13.37 -8.20 -3.99
CA ALA A 57 -14.08 -8.26 -5.26
C ALA A 57 -14.61 -9.67 -5.58
N ALA A 58 -13.85 -10.72 -5.26
CA ALA A 58 -14.25 -12.11 -5.49
C ALA A 58 -15.43 -12.54 -4.60
N HIS A 59 -15.42 -12.14 -3.33
CA HIS A 59 -16.45 -12.51 -2.35
C HIS A 59 -17.84 -11.96 -2.69
N PHE A 60 -17.93 -10.80 -3.34
CA PHE A 60 -19.22 -10.19 -3.68
C PHE A 60 -20.16 -11.12 -4.46
N ARG A 61 -19.63 -12.06 -5.24
CA ARG A 61 -20.47 -13.02 -5.98
C ARG A 61 -21.29 -13.91 -5.04
N GLU A 62 -20.67 -14.35 -3.94
CA GLU A 62 -21.28 -15.17 -2.89
C GLU A 62 -22.22 -14.29 -2.06
N ASP A 63 -21.76 -13.11 -1.64
CA ASP A 63 -22.57 -12.18 -0.85
C ASP A 63 -23.87 -11.78 -1.59
N PHE A 64 -23.83 -11.56 -2.91
CA PHE A 64 -25.03 -11.26 -3.69
C PHE A 64 -25.99 -12.45 -3.79
N ALA A 65 -25.50 -13.68 -3.71
CA ALA A 65 -26.36 -14.87 -3.68
C ALA A 65 -27.05 -15.00 -2.31
N ASP A 66 -26.30 -14.77 -1.24
CA ASP A 66 -26.80 -14.89 0.13
C ASP A 66 -27.70 -13.72 0.54
N ALA A 67 -27.56 -12.56 -0.09
CA ALA A 67 -28.29 -11.34 0.23
C ALA A 67 -29.83 -11.52 0.27
N ALA A 68 -30.39 -12.41 -0.55
CA ALA A 68 -31.82 -12.72 -0.54
C ALA A 68 -32.29 -13.31 0.80
N GLY A 69 -31.47 -14.15 1.44
CA GLY A 69 -31.75 -14.70 2.77
C GLY A 69 -31.75 -13.64 3.88
N TYR A 70 -31.14 -12.48 3.63
CA TYR A 70 -31.11 -11.33 4.51
C TYR A 70 -32.15 -10.25 4.10
N GLY A 71 -33.11 -10.59 3.24
CA GLY A 71 -34.21 -9.72 2.84
C GLY A 71 -33.87 -8.70 1.73
N TRP A 72 -32.69 -8.81 1.10
CA TRP A 72 -32.33 -7.94 -0.01
C TRP A 72 -32.91 -8.48 -1.32
N THR A 73 -33.48 -7.59 -2.13
CA THR A 73 -33.89 -7.90 -3.50
C THR A 73 -33.03 -7.10 -4.47
N LEU A 74 -32.35 -7.78 -5.39
CA LEU A 74 -31.57 -7.15 -6.45
C LEU A 74 -32.47 -6.95 -7.68
N ALA A 75 -32.60 -5.72 -8.16
CA ALA A 75 -33.41 -5.41 -9.35
C ALA A 75 -32.86 -6.06 -10.62
N GLU A 76 -31.53 -6.21 -10.71
CA GLU A 76 -30.83 -6.79 -11.84
C GLU A 76 -29.74 -7.76 -11.36
N LYS A 77 -29.34 -8.68 -12.25
CA LYS A 77 -28.21 -9.57 -11.97
C LYS A 77 -26.92 -8.76 -11.89
N PRO A 78 -26.14 -8.84 -10.79
CA PRO A 78 -24.88 -8.11 -10.68
C PRO A 78 -23.92 -8.46 -11.81
N ALA A 79 -23.35 -7.43 -12.44
CA ALA A 79 -22.34 -7.55 -13.48
C ALA A 79 -20.96 -7.14 -12.95
N PHE A 80 -19.95 -7.97 -13.19
CA PHE A 80 -18.58 -7.69 -12.78
C PHE A 80 -17.79 -6.99 -13.89
N ASN A 81 -17.11 -5.90 -13.55
CA ASN A 81 -16.24 -5.17 -14.47
C ASN A 81 -14.79 -5.21 -13.97
N TRP A 82 -13.98 -6.08 -14.59
CA TRP A 82 -12.57 -6.26 -14.24
C TRP A 82 -11.75 -4.97 -14.42
N THR A 83 -11.93 -4.27 -15.55
CA THR A 83 -11.19 -3.04 -15.85
C THR A 83 -11.43 -1.97 -14.80
N ARG A 84 -12.68 -1.81 -14.33
CA ARG A 84 -13.03 -0.87 -13.26
C ARG A 84 -12.38 -1.25 -11.93
N LEU A 85 -12.33 -2.54 -11.59
CA LEU A 85 -11.67 -3.03 -10.39
C LEU A 85 -10.16 -2.75 -10.43
N VAL A 86 -9.48 -3.08 -11.53
CA VAL A 86 -8.04 -2.85 -11.69
C VAL A 86 -7.72 -1.36 -11.57
N ALA A 87 -8.46 -0.50 -12.27
CA ALA A 87 -8.28 0.95 -12.19
C ALA A 87 -8.53 1.52 -10.79
N ALA A 88 -9.52 1.01 -10.06
CA ALA A 88 -9.76 1.40 -8.66
C ALA A 88 -8.62 0.95 -7.74
N LYS A 89 -8.12 -0.28 -7.93
CA LYS A 89 -6.95 -0.79 -7.22
C LYS A 89 -5.70 0.02 -7.53
N ASP A 90 -5.46 0.40 -8.78
CA ASP A 90 -4.29 1.22 -9.17
C ASP A 90 -4.31 2.58 -8.44
N ARG A 91 -5.44 3.29 -8.50
CA ARG A 91 -5.61 4.56 -7.77
C ARG A 91 -5.35 4.44 -6.27
N GLU A 92 -5.77 3.35 -5.65
CA GLU A 92 -5.52 3.14 -4.21
C GLU A 92 -4.04 2.84 -3.92
N ILE A 93 -3.35 2.09 -4.80
CA ILE A 93 -1.92 1.86 -4.65
C ILE A 93 -1.14 3.17 -4.83
N ASP A 94 -1.54 4.02 -5.76
CA ASP A 94 -0.96 5.35 -5.97
C ASP A 94 -1.14 6.24 -4.73
N ARG A 95 -2.37 6.32 -4.19
CA ARG A 95 -2.64 7.06 -2.97
C ARG A 95 -1.79 6.60 -1.77
N LEU A 96 -1.66 5.28 -1.58
CA LEU A 96 -0.89 4.72 -0.46
C LEU A 96 0.62 4.91 -0.63
N ASN A 97 1.13 4.79 -1.86
CA ASN A 97 2.51 5.11 -2.17
C ASN A 97 2.84 6.54 -1.77
N ASP A 98 2.00 7.50 -2.17
CA ASP A 98 2.24 8.93 -1.94
C ASP A 98 2.16 9.29 -0.45
N LEU A 99 1.19 8.72 0.28
CA LEU A 99 1.11 8.90 1.74
C LEU A 99 2.31 8.31 2.47
N THR A 100 2.82 7.17 2.00
CA THR A 100 3.98 6.53 2.62
C THR A 100 5.27 7.30 2.30
N ALA A 101 5.37 7.87 1.11
CA ALA A 101 6.47 8.76 0.71
C ALA A 101 6.45 10.06 1.53
N LEU A 102 5.29 10.68 1.74
CA LEU A 102 5.15 11.88 2.57
C LEU A 102 5.60 11.65 4.03
N ALA A 103 5.49 10.43 4.53
CA ALA A 103 5.93 10.07 5.87
C ALA A 103 7.47 9.90 6.00
N LEU A 104 8.22 10.10 4.93
CA LEU A 104 9.68 10.02 4.89
C LEU A 104 10.25 11.36 4.39
N ASP A 105 10.92 12.10 5.27
CA ASP A 105 11.46 13.44 4.96
C ASP A 105 12.61 13.42 3.92
N CYS A 106 13.21 12.26 3.66
CA CYS A 106 14.26 12.11 2.66
C CYS A 106 14.27 10.69 2.07
N VAL A 107 13.69 10.53 0.89
CA VAL A 107 13.86 9.32 0.06
C VAL A 107 14.79 9.67 -1.09
N ILE A 108 15.95 9.02 -1.12
CA ILE A 108 16.89 9.11 -2.22
C ILE A 108 16.37 8.16 -3.31
N HIS A 109 15.69 8.73 -4.30
CA HIS A 109 15.40 8.04 -5.55
C HIS A 109 16.62 8.14 -6.47
N ARG A 110 17.01 7.03 -7.10
CA ARG A 110 17.95 7.04 -8.23
C ARG A 110 17.17 7.02 -9.53
#